data_AF-A0A9X8GMZ9-F1
#
_entry.id   AF-A0A9X8GMZ9-F1
#
_cell.length_a   1.000
_cell.length_b   1.000
_cell.length_c   1.000
_cell.angle_alpha   90.00
_cell.angle_beta   90.00
_cell.angle_gamma   90.00
#
_symmetry.space_group_name_H-M   'P 1'
#
loop_
_entity.id
_entity.type
_entity.pdbx_description
1 polymer ?
#
loop_
_entity_poly.entity_id
_entity_poly.type
_entity_poly.pdbx_seq_one_letter_code
_entity_poly.pdbx_strand_id
1 'polypeptide(L)' 'MKYSELVDSGATPTEIQSFLTDSENVSVTLRMPRSLRDSAKEAASLSGMSLTSYVKMCLIDRLSGADRK' A
#
# COMPACT_ATOMS: atom_id res chain seq x y z
N MET A 1 8.07 -0.54 -17.23
CA MET A 1 6.67 -1.00 -17.31
C MET A 1 5.84 -0.14 -16.38
N LYS A 2 4.63 0.26 -16.80
CA LYS A 2 3.68 1.00 -15.96
C LYS A 2 2.75 0.01 -15.24
N TYR A 3 2.21 0.42 -14.09
CA TYR A 3 1.21 -0.37 -13.36
C TYR A 3 -0.01 -0.73 -14.23
N SER A 4 -0.48 0.19 -15.09
CA SER A 4 -1.60 -0.07 -15.99
C SER A 4 -1.33 -1.22 -16.97
N GLU A 5 -0.11 -1.26 -17.55
CA GLU A 5 0.30 -2.33 -18.48
C GLU A 5 0.35 -3.70 -17.77
N LEU A 6 0.76 -3.72 -16.50
CA LEU A 6 0.80 -4.93 -15.67
C LEU A 6 -0.61 -5.45 -15.32
N VAL A 7 -1.55 -4.54 -15.05
CA VAL A 7 -2.95 -4.92 -14.80
C VAL A 7 -3.60 -5.43 -16.09
N ASP A 8 -3.37 -4.76 -17.22
CA ASP A 8 -3.93 -5.13 -18.52
C ASP A 8 -3.38 -6.46 -19.04
N SER A 9 -2.16 -6.85 -18.64
CA SER A 9 -1.58 -8.15 -18.98
C SER A 9 -2.16 -9.32 -18.18
N GLY A 10 -3.08 -9.06 -17.24
CA GLY A 10 -3.69 -10.09 -16.40
C GLY A 10 -2.73 -10.65 -15.34
N ALA A 11 -1.78 -9.82 -14.86
CA ALA A 11 -0.84 -10.23 -13.83
C ALA A 11 -1.55 -10.70 -12.55
N THR A 12 -0.99 -11.73 -11.93
CA THR A 12 -1.47 -12.26 -10.66
C THR A 12 -1.26 -11.26 -9.51
N PRO A 13 -2.03 -11.35 -8.41
CA PRO A 13 -1.82 -10.49 -7.24
C PRO A 13 -0.37 -10.50 -6.72
N THR A 14 0.31 -11.65 -6.79
CA THR A 14 1.71 -11.79 -6.37
C THR A 14 2.66 -11.04 -7.29
N GLU A 15 2.46 -11.11 -8.61
CA GLU A 15 3.27 -10.36 -9.58
C GLU A 15 3.06 -8.84 -9.42
N ILE A 16 1.82 -8.42 -9.18
CA ILE A 16 1.51 -7.01 -8.88
C ILE A 16 2.19 -6.57 -7.58
N GLN A 17 2.12 -7.38 -6.52
CA GLN A 17 2.79 -7.07 -5.26
C GLN A 17 4.31 -6.94 -5.45
N SER A 18 4.94 -7.85 -6.19
CA SER A 18 6.37 -7.79 -6.50
C SER A 18 6.72 -6.46 -7.19
N PHE A 19 5.96 -6.10 -8.23
CA PHE A 19 6.16 -4.85 -8.96
C PHE A 19 6.04 -3.59 -8.07
N LEU A 20 5.12 -3.58 -7.11
CA LEU A 20 4.92 -2.44 -6.19
C LEU A 20 6.05 -2.30 -5.16
N THR A 21 6.87 -3.33 -4.96
CA THR A 21 7.95 -3.35 -3.96
C THR A 21 9.36 -3.35 -4.56
N ASP A 22 9.48 -3.45 -5.89
CA ASP A 22 10.75 -3.62 -6.60
C ASP A 22 11.60 -2.32 -6.69
N SER A 23 11.03 -1.17 -6.34
CA SER A 23 11.68 0.14 -6.49
C SER A 23 12.12 0.78 -5.17
N GLU A 24 13.03 1.76 -5.26
CA GLU A 24 13.46 2.59 -4.13
C GLU A 24 12.30 3.34 -3.46
N ASN A 25 12.43 3.56 -2.15
CA ASN A 25 11.48 4.36 -1.38
C ASN A 25 11.65 5.87 -1.64
N VAL A 26 10.58 6.53 -2.07
CA VAL A 26 10.54 7.99 -2.23
C VAL A 26 9.72 8.63 -1.10
N SER A 27 10.18 9.78 -0.60
CA SER A 27 9.44 10.55 0.40
C SER A 27 8.25 11.28 -0.22
N VAL A 28 7.09 11.20 0.42
CA VAL A 28 5.85 11.86 -0.01
C VAL A 28 5.24 12.65 1.14
N THR A 29 4.72 13.85 0.86
CA THR A 29 3.96 14.65 1.83
C THR A 29 2.47 14.41 1.64
N LEU A 30 1.81 13.84 2.64
CA LEU A 30 0.37 13.56 2.62
C LEU A 30 -0.35 14.45 3.63
N ARG A 31 -1.50 15.01 3.23
CA ARG A 31 -2.43 15.70 4.14
C ARG A 31 -3.60 14.78 4.43
N MET A 32 -3.95 14.63 5.70
CA MET A 32 -5.08 13.81 6.15
C MET A 32 -5.75 14.44 7.36
N PRO A 33 -7.07 14.19 7.57
CA PRO A 33 -7.75 14.61 8.79
C PRO A 33 -7.04 14.08 10.03
N ARG A 34 -7.04 14.87 11.11
CA ARG A 34 -6.40 14.48 12.37
C ARG A 34 -6.94 13.15 12.91
N SER A 35 -8.26 12.95 12.86
CA SER A 35 -8.90 11.71 13.27
C SER A 35 -8.38 10.50 12.49
N LEU A 36 -8.28 10.60 11.17
CA LEU A 36 -7.76 9.52 10.32
C LEU A 36 -6.31 9.17 10.68
N ARG A 37 -5.46 10.19 10.85
CA ARG A 37 -4.05 9.98 11.22
C ARG A 37 -3.92 9.26 12.57
N ASP A 38 -4.67 9.72 13.57
CA ASP A 38 -4.56 9.22 14.93
C ASP A 38 -5.08 7.78 15.00
N SER A 39 -6.23 7.47 14.36
CA SER A 39 -6.74 6.10 14.24
C SER A 39 -5.79 5.18 13.46
N ALA A 40 -5.20 5.65 12.36
CA ALA A 40 -4.24 4.84 11.59
C ALA A 40 -2.96 4.55 12.40
N LYS A 41 -2.52 5.50 13.23
CA LYS A 41 -1.36 5.30 14.11
C LYS A 41 -1.63 4.25 15.19
N GLU A 42 -2.83 4.25 15.77
CA GLU A 42 -3.26 3.23 16.73
C GLU A 42 -3.35 1.86 16.06
N ALA A 43 -3.99 1.76 14.89
CA ALA A 43 -4.08 0.52 14.13
C ALA A 43 -2.70 -0.04 13.76
N ALA A 44 -1.79 0.80 13.30
CA ALA A 44 -0.41 0.41 13.00
C ALA A 44 0.29 -0.15 14.25
N SER A 45 0.09 0.49 15.41
CA SER A 45 0.69 0.06 16.68
C SER A 45 0.13 -1.30 17.14
N LEU A 46 -1.18 -1.54 16.97
CA LEU A 46 -1.82 -2.84 17.24
C LEU A 46 -1.27 -3.96 16.34
N SER A 47 -0.90 -3.63 15.11
CA SER A 47 -0.26 -4.56 14.18
C SER A 47 1.27 -4.62 14.30
N GLY A 48 1.86 -3.98 15.31
CA GLY A 48 3.31 -4.01 15.55
C GLY A 48 4.15 -3.31 14.47
N MET A 49 3.56 -2.37 13.73
CA MET A 49 4.21 -1.69 12.60
C MET A 49 4.18 -0.16 12.71
N SER A 50 5.06 0.49 11.96
CA SER A 50 5.04 1.96 11.83
C SER A 50 3.83 2.42 11.02
N LEU A 51 3.37 3.66 11.23
CA LEU A 51 2.31 4.26 10.40
C LEU A 51 2.67 4.23 8.91
N THR A 52 3.93 4.48 8.57
CA THR A 52 4.42 4.43 7.18
C THR A 52 4.30 3.02 6.60
N SER A 53 4.68 1.99 7.36
CA SER A 53 4.55 0.58 6.94
C SER A 53 3.09 0.20 6.76
N TYR A 54 2.21 0.64 7.68
CA TYR A 54 0.78 0.39 7.63
C TYR A 54 0.14 1.01 6.39
N VAL A 55 0.42 2.28 6.11
CA VAL A 55 -0.08 2.96 4.91
C VAL A 55 0.43 2.29 3.63
N LYS A 56 1.70 1.88 3.58
CA LYS A 56 2.25 1.12 2.44
C LYS A 56 1.53 -0.20 2.22
N MET A 57 1.30 -0.97 3.29
CA MET A 57 0.58 -2.22 3.24
C MET A 57 -0.85 -2.01 2.70
N CYS A 58 -1.60 -1.05 3.24
CA CYS A 58 -2.96 -0.75 2.76
C CYS A 58 -2.99 -0.38 1.27
N LEU A 59 -2.00 0.35 0.77
CA LEU A 59 -1.88 0.68 -0.66
C LEU A 59 -1.58 -0.57 -1.49
N ILE A 60 -0.66 -1.42 -1.06
CA ILE A 60 -0.29 -2.67 -1.75
C ILE A 60 -1.48 -3.63 -1.80
N ASP A 61 -2.19 -3.82 -0.69
CA ASP A 61 -3.35 -4.71 -0.62
C ASP A 61 -4.45 -4.24 -1.57
N ARG A 62 -4.66 -2.93 -1.64
CA ARG A 62 -5.66 -2.36 -2.54
C ARG A 62 -5.26 -2.45 -4.01
N LEU A 63 -3.98 -2.24 -4.34
CA LEU A 63 -3.47 -2.26 -5.71
C LEU A 63 -3.21 -3.68 -6.25
N SER A 64 -2.91 -4.64 -5.40
CA SER A 64 -2.77 -6.06 -5.76
C SER A 64 -4.10 -6.79 -5.88
N GLY A 65 -5.20 -6.17 -5.44
CA GLY A 65 -6.53 -6.77 -5.45
C GLY A 65 -6.76 -7.76 -4.31
N ALA A 66 -5.86 -7.84 -3.32
CA ALA A 66 -6.02 -8.66 -2.11
C ALA A 66 -7.24 -8.23 -1.27
N ASP A 67 -7.63 -6.95 -1.36
CA ASP A 67 -8.82 -6.36 -0.71
C ASP A 67 -10.16 -6.74 -1.38
N ARG A 68 -10.16 -7.34 -2.59
CA ARG A 68 -11.38 -7.79 -3.28
C ARG A 68 -11.73 -9.22 -2.84
N LYS A 69 -12.15 -9.40 -1.59
CA LYS A 69 -12.82 -10.61 -1.10
C LYS A 69 -14.18 -10.28 -0.52
#